data_AF-A0A0C2IZH2-F1
#
_entry.id   AF-A0A0C2IZH2-F1
#
_cell.length_a   1.000
_cell.length_b   1.000
_cell.length_c   1.000
_cell.angle_alpha   90.00
_cell.angle_beta   90.00
_cell.angle_gamma   90.00
#
_symmetry.space_group_name_H-M   'P 1'
#
loop_
_entity.id
_entity.type
_entity.pdbx_description
1 polymer ?
#
loop_
_entity_poly.entity_id
_entity_poly.type
_entity_poly.pdbx_seq_one_letter_code
_entity_poly.pdbx_strand_id
1 'polypeptide(L)'
;MNTVFDVAVIGAGSTGATIAAMLAERQIKVILLEKALPASTGASAWSGGIFRQYEPDLALLALARLVPGSAVVTRAMQESRLKTGVEIQLTSAQYQHFRSQLSGSALFSEEERKQILAGLVPLSETGDVLRLKDCEGGFSAVRKYVTDLCSYVREHAVVLERTEISKVEFFADHIHLHGDLSVIRARFVVDACGAGGPFERSLEGIYARTVPFSRVYLDRAPERPVISYPASTYVLPLSKTLIQIGGSERHSASSLNGLPRTGQDSETLLRQKLDDTGIDTRGFQLLQQVVSWDSWTRDGRPVIWSTGYRFQSIATAGDDRFRV
;
A
#
# COMPACT_ATOMS: atom_id res chain seq x y z
N MET A 1 6.12 -29.86 -21.65
CA MET A 1 4.91 -30.04 -20.81
C MET A 1 3.91 -28.96 -21.19
N ASN A 2 2.72 -29.33 -21.68
CA ASN A 2 1.62 -28.40 -22.02
C ASN A 2 0.80 -28.07 -20.76
N THR A 3 1.42 -27.51 -19.73
CA THR A 3 0.73 -27.19 -18.48
C THR A 3 -0.03 -25.88 -18.65
N VAL A 4 -1.36 -25.95 -18.78
CA VAL A 4 -2.25 -24.79 -18.65
C VAL A 4 -2.56 -24.59 -17.16
N PHE A 5 -2.33 -23.38 -16.66
CA PHE A 5 -2.71 -22.95 -15.31
C PHE A 5 -4.16 -22.45 -15.29
N ASP A 6 -4.84 -22.54 -14.14
CA ASP A 6 -6.16 -21.93 -14.01
C ASP A 6 -6.02 -20.41 -13.91
N VAL A 7 -5.08 -19.93 -13.09
CA VAL A 7 -4.87 -18.50 -12.87
C VAL A 7 -3.38 -18.18 -12.89
N ALA A 8 -3.01 -17.17 -13.67
CA ALA A 8 -1.70 -16.53 -13.57
C ALA A 8 -1.83 -15.20 -12.83
N VAL A 9 -1.01 -14.97 -11.80
CA VAL A 9 -0.95 -13.70 -11.06
C VAL A 9 0.35 -13.00 -11.41
N ILE A 10 0.29 -11.78 -11.94
CA ILE A 10 1.47 -11.00 -12.34
C ILE A 10 1.77 -9.95 -11.28
N GLY A 11 2.93 -10.07 -10.63
CA GLY A 11 3.45 -9.19 -9.59
C GLY A 11 3.38 -9.83 -8.20
N ALA A 12 4.54 -10.11 -7.59
CA ALA A 12 4.66 -10.59 -6.21
C ALA A 12 4.88 -9.44 -5.23
N GLY A 13 4.02 -8.42 -5.33
CA GLY A 13 3.79 -7.44 -4.27
C GLY A 13 2.79 -7.95 -3.23
N SER A 14 2.43 -7.11 -2.25
CA SER A 14 1.45 -7.45 -1.21
C SER A 14 0.13 -7.97 -1.80
N THR A 15 -0.41 -7.31 -2.81
CA THR A 15 -1.68 -7.69 -3.44
C THR A 15 -1.59 -9.03 -4.16
N GLY A 16 -0.63 -9.19 -5.08
CA GLY A 16 -0.53 -10.42 -5.88
C GLY A 16 -0.14 -11.64 -5.05
N ALA A 17 0.75 -11.50 -4.06
CA ALA A 17 1.07 -12.59 -3.14
C ALA A 17 -0.14 -13.01 -2.29
N THR A 18 -0.96 -12.05 -1.85
CA THR A 18 -2.21 -12.33 -1.12
C THR A 18 -3.18 -13.11 -1.99
N ILE A 19 -3.46 -12.64 -3.21
CA ILE A 19 -4.39 -13.30 -4.14
C ILE A 19 -3.89 -14.71 -4.48
N ALA A 20 -2.60 -14.87 -4.80
CA ALA A 20 -2.03 -16.17 -5.14
C ALA A 20 -2.14 -17.16 -3.96
N ALA A 21 -1.85 -16.73 -2.72
CA ALA A 21 -1.98 -17.57 -1.55
C ALA A 21 -3.43 -17.98 -1.27
N MET A 22 -4.39 -17.04 -1.39
CA MET A 22 -5.81 -17.32 -1.24
C MET A 22 -6.33 -18.33 -2.27
N LEU A 23 -5.85 -18.25 -3.51
CA LEU A 23 -6.20 -19.18 -4.57
C LEU A 23 -5.54 -20.55 -4.37
N ALA A 24 -4.27 -20.58 -3.96
CA ALA A 24 -3.55 -21.81 -3.63
C ALA A 24 -4.17 -22.56 -2.44
N GLU A 25 -4.63 -21.85 -1.39
CA GLU A 25 -5.38 -22.42 -0.26
C GLU A 25 -6.69 -23.09 -0.70
N ARG A 26 -7.29 -22.63 -1.81
CA ARG A 26 -8.46 -23.22 -2.45
C ARG A 26 -8.13 -24.29 -3.49
N GLN A 27 -6.87 -24.75 -3.54
CA GLN A 27 -6.37 -25.75 -4.49
C GLN A 27 -6.53 -25.38 -5.97
N ILE A 28 -6.62 -24.08 -6.28
CA ILE A 28 -6.60 -23.59 -7.67
C ILE A 28 -5.18 -23.69 -8.22
N LYS A 29 -5.04 -24.12 -9.47
CA LYS A 29 -3.72 -24.25 -10.12
C LYS A 29 -3.17 -22.88 -10.52
N VAL A 30 -2.44 -22.27 -9.60
CA VAL A 30 -1.90 -20.91 -9.74
C VAL A 30 -0.44 -20.91 -10.18
N ILE A 31 -0.08 -19.91 -10.99
CA ILE A 31 1.30 -19.47 -11.16
C ILE A 31 1.44 -18.00 -10.77
N LEU A 32 2.32 -17.69 -9.82
CA LEU A 32 2.70 -16.34 -9.43
C LEU A 32 4.00 -15.94 -10.14
N LEU A 33 3.96 -14.82 -10.87
CA LEU A 33 5.03 -14.34 -11.72
C LEU A 33 5.57 -13.02 -11.17
N GLU A 34 6.89 -12.92 -10.99
CA GLU A 34 7.56 -11.71 -10.52
C GLU A 34 8.78 -11.41 -11.39
N LYS A 35 8.88 -10.18 -11.88
CA LYS A 35 9.98 -9.75 -12.76
C LYS A 35 11.33 -9.65 -12.04
N ALA A 36 11.33 -9.48 -10.72
CA ALA A 36 12.52 -9.45 -9.89
C ALA A 36 12.41 -10.50 -8.76
N LEU A 37 12.65 -10.09 -7.51
CA LEU A 37 12.34 -10.87 -6.31
C LEU A 37 11.04 -10.35 -5.67
N PRO A 38 10.28 -11.19 -4.94
CA PRO A 38 9.08 -10.75 -4.23
C PRO A 38 9.34 -9.52 -3.34
N ALA A 39 8.45 -8.53 -3.40
CA ALA A 39 8.56 -7.25 -2.69
C ALA A 39 9.97 -6.60 -2.73
N SER A 40 10.63 -6.59 -3.90
CA SER A 40 11.98 -6.01 -4.04
C SER A 40 12.06 -4.71 -4.87
N THR A 41 11.15 -4.49 -5.82
CA THR A 41 11.25 -3.36 -6.76
C THR A 41 10.01 -2.45 -6.79
N GLY A 42 8.82 -2.98 -6.52
CA GLY A 42 7.56 -2.21 -6.50
C GLY A 42 7.30 -1.45 -5.18
N ALA A 43 6.12 -0.83 -5.07
CA ALA A 43 5.69 -0.07 -3.89
C ALA A 43 5.81 -0.87 -2.58
N SER A 44 5.52 -2.19 -2.60
CA SER A 44 5.65 -3.06 -1.42
C SER A 44 7.07 -3.15 -0.87
N ALA A 45 8.11 -2.91 -1.68
CA ALA A 45 9.51 -2.92 -1.22
C ALA A 45 9.84 -1.72 -0.33
N TRP A 46 9.12 -0.62 -0.53
CA TRP A 46 9.37 0.69 0.08
C TRP A 46 8.24 1.15 1.01
N SER A 47 7.17 0.36 1.10
CA SER A 47 6.02 0.67 1.93
C SER A 47 6.44 0.71 3.40
N GLY A 48 6.05 1.79 4.05
CA GLY A 48 6.15 1.93 5.51
C GLY A 48 5.19 1.03 6.28
N GLY A 49 4.25 0.36 5.59
CA GLY A 49 3.33 -0.60 6.19
C GLY A 49 2.37 -0.02 7.22
N ILE A 50 2.19 1.31 7.27
CA ILE A 50 1.29 1.95 8.24
C ILE A 50 -0.15 1.48 7.98
N PHE A 51 -0.82 0.98 9.02
CA PHE A 51 -2.24 0.65 9.00
C PHE A 51 -2.97 1.42 10.10
N ARG A 52 -4.21 1.81 9.83
CA ARG A 52 -5.04 2.69 10.67
C ARG A 52 -6.52 2.39 10.47
N GLN A 53 -7.35 2.76 11.44
CA GLN A 53 -8.81 2.78 11.39
C GLN A 53 -9.37 4.16 11.06
N TYR A 54 -8.67 5.26 11.40
CA TYR A 54 -9.02 6.55 10.81
C TYR A 54 -8.82 6.45 9.30
N GLU A 55 -9.87 6.61 8.50
CA GLU A 55 -9.81 6.70 7.04
C GLU A 55 -10.96 7.61 6.59
N PRO A 56 -10.65 8.83 6.09
CA PRO A 56 -11.68 9.80 5.76
C PRO A 56 -12.49 9.44 4.50
N ASP A 57 -12.12 8.41 3.73
CA ASP A 57 -12.97 7.82 2.70
C ASP A 57 -13.66 6.56 3.26
N LEU A 58 -14.94 6.67 3.58
CA LEU A 58 -15.69 5.59 4.23
C LEU A 58 -15.77 4.30 3.39
N ALA A 59 -15.65 4.37 2.07
CA ALA A 59 -15.59 3.18 1.23
C ALA A 59 -14.24 2.44 1.40
N LEU A 60 -13.14 3.20 1.51
CA LEU A 60 -11.83 2.65 1.82
C LEU A 60 -11.76 2.11 3.24
N LEU A 61 -12.40 2.78 4.21
CA LEU A 61 -12.52 2.29 5.58
C LEU A 61 -13.25 0.95 5.61
N ALA A 62 -14.38 0.83 4.90
CA ALA A 62 -15.13 -0.42 4.80
C ALA A 62 -14.27 -1.53 4.18
N LEU A 63 -13.55 -1.23 3.10
CA LEU A 63 -12.62 -2.17 2.46
C LEU A 63 -11.50 -2.62 3.39
N ALA A 64 -10.87 -1.69 4.13
CA ALA A 64 -9.77 -1.97 5.05
C ALA A 64 -10.19 -2.83 6.27
N ARG A 65 -11.48 -2.82 6.61
CA ARG A 65 -12.06 -3.62 7.69
C ARG A 65 -12.52 -5.02 7.26
N LEU A 66 -12.45 -5.35 5.96
CA LEU A 66 -12.73 -6.71 5.51
C LEU A 66 -11.72 -7.68 6.12
N VAL A 67 -12.24 -8.76 6.69
CA VAL A 67 -11.42 -9.88 7.16
C VAL A 67 -11.17 -10.81 5.97
N PRO A 68 -9.91 -11.13 5.63
CA PRO A 68 -9.64 -12.09 4.58
C PRO A 68 -10.24 -13.45 4.96
N GLY A 69 -11.06 -14.03 4.09
CA GLY A 69 -11.57 -15.40 4.23
C GLY A 69 -10.50 -16.44 3.88
N SER A 70 -9.30 -16.30 4.46
CA SER A 70 -8.13 -17.14 4.20
C SER A 70 -7.23 -17.22 5.42
N ALA A 71 -7.02 -18.43 5.94
CA ALA A 71 -6.29 -18.64 7.19
C ALA A 71 -4.80 -18.31 7.04
N VAL A 72 -4.21 -18.67 5.90
CA VAL A 72 -2.81 -18.32 5.60
C VAL A 72 -2.60 -16.80 5.56
N VAL A 73 -3.51 -16.06 4.94
CA VAL A 73 -3.42 -14.60 4.86
C VAL A 73 -3.62 -13.97 6.23
N THR A 74 -4.64 -14.40 6.98
CA THR A 74 -4.89 -13.90 8.33
C THR A 74 -3.68 -14.12 9.23
N ARG A 75 -3.05 -15.30 9.19
CA ARG A 75 -1.84 -15.60 9.96
C ARG A 75 -0.68 -14.69 9.55
N ALA A 76 -0.39 -14.59 8.25
CA ALA A 76 0.69 -13.74 7.75
C ALA A 76 0.50 -12.27 8.16
N MET A 77 -0.74 -11.76 8.11
CA MET A 77 -1.08 -10.40 8.57
C MET A 77 -0.86 -10.23 10.07
N GLN A 78 -1.24 -11.20 10.89
CA GLN A 78 -1.06 -11.14 12.34
C GLN A 78 0.43 -11.14 12.70
N GLU A 79 1.22 -12.00 12.09
CA GLU A 79 2.66 -12.13 12.37
C GLU A 79 3.49 -10.96 11.82
N SER A 80 2.98 -10.22 10.82
CA SER A 80 3.70 -9.08 10.24
C SER A 80 3.36 -7.75 10.92
N ARG A 81 2.27 -7.66 11.68
CA ARG A 81 1.75 -6.40 12.24
C ARG A 81 2.24 -6.16 13.65
N LEU A 82 2.62 -4.92 13.92
CA LEU A 82 2.88 -4.40 15.27
C LEU A 82 1.87 -3.29 15.57
N LYS A 83 0.98 -3.53 16.54
CA LYS A 83 -0.04 -2.58 17.00
C LYS A 83 0.56 -1.57 17.98
N THR A 84 1.32 -0.61 17.46
CA THR A 84 1.88 0.51 18.26
C THR A 84 0.87 1.64 18.50
N GLY A 85 -0.27 1.59 17.81
CA GLY A 85 -1.10 2.75 17.51
C GLY A 85 -0.45 3.66 16.44
N VAL A 86 -1.22 4.62 15.95
CA VAL A 86 -0.76 5.69 15.04
C VAL A 86 -1.23 7.03 15.60
N GLU A 87 -0.37 8.04 15.60
CA GLU A 87 -0.80 9.41 15.85
C GLU A 87 -1.37 10.01 14.57
N ILE A 88 -2.63 10.41 14.60
CA ILE A 88 -3.32 11.11 13.52
C ILE A 88 -3.48 12.57 13.95
N GLN A 89 -2.92 13.49 13.18
CA GLN A 89 -3.07 14.92 13.41
C GLN A 89 -4.03 15.49 12.37
N LEU A 90 -5.10 16.12 12.86
CA LEU A 90 -6.21 16.67 12.09
C LEU A 90 -6.50 18.09 12.54
N THR A 91 -7.17 18.88 11.69
CA THR A 91 -7.88 20.05 12.19
C THR A 91 -9.17 19.65 12.91
N SER A 92 -9.66 20.51 13.79
CA SER A 92 -10.95 20.28 14.45
C SER A 92 -12.09 20.12 13.42
N ALA A 93 -12.05 20.90 12.32
CA ALA A 93 -13.01 20.76 11.22
C ALA A 93 -12.93 19.40 10.52
N GLN A 94 -11.72 18.89 10.24
CA GLN A 94 -11.53 17.57 9.61
C GLN A 94 -12.09 16.45 10.48
N TYR A 95 -11.82 16.49 11.79
CA TYR A 95 -12.32 15.47 12.71
C TYR A 95 -13.85 15.49 12.82
N GLN A 96 -14.47 16.67 12.93
CA GLN A 96 -15.94 16.78 12.97
C GLN A 96 -16.59 16.33 11.66
N HIS A 97 -15.96 16.65 10.52
CA HIS A 97 -16.43 16.17 9.22
C HIS A 97 -16.42 14.63 9.17
N PHE A 98 -15.31 13.98 9.54
CA PHE A 98 -15.23 12.52 9.61
C PHE A 98 -16.31 11.92 10.53
N ARG A 99 -16.51 12.49 11.74
CA ARG A 99 -17.53 12.01 12.69
C ARG A 99 -18.94 12.12 12.12
N SER A 100 -19.27 13.23 11.48
CA SER A 100 -20.59 13.44 10.87
C SER A 100 -20.84 12.47 9.71
N GLN A 101 -19.86 12.28 8.82
CA GLN A 101 -19.94 11.32 7.72
C GLN A 101 -20.11 9.90 8.25
N LEU A 102 -19.31 9.49 9.23
CA LEU A 102 -19.37 8.15 9.81
C LEU A 102 -20.74 7.92 10.45
N SER A 103 -21.26 8.88 11.21
CA SER A 103 -22.56 8.78 11.89
C SER A 103 -23.73 8.61 10.91
N GLY A 104 -23.68 9.27 9.75
CA GLY A 104 -24.69 9.17 8.71
C GLY A 104 -24.51 8.01 7.72
N SER A 105 -23.43 7.23 7.82
CA SER A 105 -23.10 6.22 6.82
C SER A 105 -23.87 4.91 7.02
N ALA A 106 -24.49 4.43 5.94
CA ALA A 106 -25.11 3.10 5.89
C ALA A 106 -24.11 1.95 5.70
N LEU A 107 -22.83 2.24 5.46
CA LEU A 107 -21.78 1.22 5.28
C LEU A 107 -21.40 0.51 6.58
N PHE A 108 -21.77 1.06 7.73
CA PHE A 108 -21.39 0.55 9.05
C PHE A 108 -22.62 0.39 9.93
N SER A 109 -22.64 -0.68 10.72
CA SER A 109 -23.57 -0.83 11.82
C SER A 109 -23.30 0.20 12.93
N GLU A 110 -24.28 0.42 13.81
CA GLU A 110 -24.10 1.34 14.95
C GLU A 110 -22.92 0.92 15.85
N GLU A 111 -22.77 -0.39 16.07
CA GLU A 111 -21.69 -0.95 16.88
C GLU A 111 -20.32 -0.70 16.24
N GLU A 112 -20.17 -0.90 14.93
CA GLU A 112 -18.92 -0.61 14.23
C GLU A 112 -18.57 0.87 14.28
N ARG A 113 -19.55 1.78 14.14
CA ARG A 113 -19.33 3.22 14.26
C ARG A 113 -18.81 3.58 15.66
N LYS A 114 -19.41 3.01 16.71
CA LYS A 114 -18.95 3.20 18.10
C LYS A 114 -17.52 2.69 18.29
N GLN A 115 -17.21 1.50 17.77
CA GLN A 115 -15.86 0.91 17.87
C GLN A 115 -14.81 1.75 17.15
N ILE A 116 -15.10 2.21 15.93
CA ILE A 116 -14.19 3.07 15.16
C ILE A 116 -13.87 4.35 15.94
N LEU A 117 -14.89 5.02 16.48
CA LEU A 117 -14.69 6.25 17.25
C LEU A 117 -14.00 6.00 18.59
N ALA A 118 -14.33 4.92 19.29
CA ALA A 118 -13.69 4.55 20.55
C ALA A 118 -12.19 4.22 20.38
N GLY A 119 -11.79 3.77 19.20
CA GLY A 119 -10.38 3.54 18.85
C GLY A 119 -9.55 4.82 18.64
N LEU A 120 -10.20 5.99 18.49
CA LEU A 120 -9.54 7.28 18.28
C LEU A 120 -9.50 8.10 19.58
N VAL A 121 -8.41 8.00 20.32
CA VAL A 121 -8.26 8.61 21.65
C VAL A 121 -7.53 9.96 21.55
N PRO A 122 -8.09 11.07 22.02
CA PRO A 122 -7.38 12.35 22.07
C PRO A 122 -6.08 12.27 22.89
N LEU A 123 -5.00 12.81 22.32
CA LEU A 123 -3.71 12.95 22.99
C LEU A 123 -3.51 14.38 23.50
N SER A 124 -3.69 15.36 22.60
CA SER A 124 -3.57 16.78 22.90
C SER A 124 -4.22 17.61 21.80
N GLU A 125 -4.44 18.89 22.08
CA GLU A 125 -4.85 19.89 21.11
C GLU A 125 -3.92 21.10 21.25
N THR A 126 -3.40 21.60 20.12
CA THR A 126 -2.49 22.76 20.12
C THR A 126 -2.81 23.62 18.93
N GLY A 127 -3.25 24.86 19.18
CA GLY A 127 -3.83 25.69 18.13
C GLY A 127 -5.08 25.01 17.55
N ASP A 128 -5.13 24.86 16.24
CA ASP A 128 -6.19 24.14 15.52
C ASP A 128 -5.83 22.67 15.22
N VAL A 129 -4.70 22.16 15.74
CA VAL A 129 -4.27 20.78 15.49
C VAL A 129 -4.70 19.87 16.64
N LEU A 130 -5.67 19.01 16.35
CA LEU A 130 -6.11 17.92 17.21
C LEU A 130 -5.25 16.67 16.93
N ARG A 131 -4.59 16.16 17.99
CA ARG A 131 -3.79 14.92 17.92
C ARG A 131 -4.58 13.77 18.52
N LEU A 132 -4.80 12.73 17.73
CA LEU A 132 -5.52 11.53 18.10
C LEU A 132 -4.58 10.33 18.04
N LYS A 133 -4.68 9.41 19.00
CA LYS A 133 -4.11 8.07 18.88
C LYS A 133 -5.17 7.14 18.31
N ASP A 134 -4.90 6.61 17.12
CA ASP A 134 -5.59 5.44 16.59
C ASP A 134 -4.99 4.19 17.26
N CYS A 135 -5.71 3.62 18.22
CA CYS A 135 -5.23 2.52 19.05
C CYS A 135 -5.16 1.18 18.31
N GLU A 136 -5.96 1.03 17.25
CA GLU A 136 -5.97 -0.18 16.42
C GLU A 136 -5.01 -0.09 15.24
N GLY A 137 -4.33 1.06 15.08
CA GLY A 137 -3.30 1.25 14.08
C GLY A 137 -1.92 0.72 14.48
N GLY A 138 -0.99 0.82 13.54
CA GLY A 138 0.42 0.53 13.75
C GLY A 138 1.15 0.45 12.42
N PHE A 139 2.15 -0.42 12.34
CA PHE A 139 2.85 -0.69 11.09
C PHE A 139 3.08 -2.19 10.87
N SER A 140 3.25 -2.56 9.61
CA SER A 140 3.43 -3.94 9.16
C SER A 140 4.80 -4.11 8.51
N ALA A 141 5.48 -5.21 8.84
CA ALA A 141 6.67 -5.67 8.13
C ALA A 141 6.27 -6.23 6.75
N VAL A 142 5.99 -5.34 5.77
CA VAL A 142 5.42 -5.69 4.46
C VAL A 142 6.26 -6.74 3.71
N ARG A 143 7.59 -6.66 3.79
CA ARG A 143 8.46 -7.65 3.14
C ARG A 143 8.37 -9.02 3.78
N LYS A 144 8.23 -9.11 5.12
CA LYS A 144 7.96 -10.37 5.82
C LYS A 144 6.63 -10.94 5.36
N TYR A 145 5.56 -10.13 5.40
CA TYR A 145 4.23 -10.51 4.94
C TYR A 145 4.23 -11.14 3.54
N VAL A 146 4.88 -10.48 2.57
CA VAL A 146 4.98 -11.01 1.20
C VAL A 146 5.82 -12.28 1.15
N THR A 147 6.94 -12.33 1.87
CA THR A 147 7.83 -13.50 1.89
C THR A 147 7.13 -14.74 2.44
N ASP A 148 6.35 -14.60 3.51
CA ASP A 148 5.59 -15.69 4.12
C ASP A 148 4.54 -16.24 3.15
N LEU A 149 3.80 -15.34 2.49
CA LEU A 149 2.80 -15.72 1.49
C LEU A 149 3.43 -16.39 0.26
N CYS A 150 4.53 -15.85 -0.26
CA CYS A 150 5.24 -16.48 -1.37
C CYS A 150 5.81 -17.85 -0.98
N SER A 151 6.24 -18.05 0.27
CA SER A 151 6.70 -19.36 0.75
C SER A 151 5.56 -20.37 0.73
N TYR A 152 4.38 -20.00 1.24
CA TYR A 152 3.17 -20.83 1.14
C TYR A 152 2.82 -21.14 -0.32
N VAL A 153 2.84 -20.15 -1.23
CA VAL A 153 2.54 -20.39 -2.64
C VAL A 153 3.56 -21.35 -3.28
N ARG A 154 4.85 -21.33 -2.88
CA ARG A 154 5.84 -22.31 -3.40
C ARG A 154 5.57 -23.74 -2.94
N GLU A 155 5.00 -23.91 -1.75
CA GLU A 155 4.66 -25.24 -1.21
C GLU A 155 3.41 -25.84 -1.87
N HIS A 156 2.50 -25.00 -2.36
CA HIS A 156 1.17 -25.42 -2.82
C HIS A 156 0.87 -25.12 -4.30
N ALA A 157 1.69 -24.31 -4.96
CA ALA A 157 1.52 -23.83 -6.32
C ALA A 157 2.89 -23.47 -6.95
N VAL A 158 2.91 -22.69 -8.03
CA VAL A 158 4.16 -22.30 -8.71
C VAL A 158 4.44 -20.81 -8.47
N VAL A 159 5.69 -20.50 -8.10
CA VAL A 159 6.24 -19.14 -8.11
C VAL A 159 7.42 -19.10 -9.06
N LEU A 160 7.37 -18.21 -10.06
CA LEU A 160 8.52 -17.90 -10.91
C LEU A 160 8.97 -16.47 -10.66
N GLU A 161 10.19 -16.35 -10.14
CA GLU A 161 10.90 -15.09 -9.97
C GLU A 161 11.71 -14.76 -11.22
N ARG A 162 12.19 -13.52 -11.32
CA ARG A 162 13.00 -13.05 -12.46
C ARG A 162 12.37 -13.36 -13.81
N THR A 163 11.04 -13.31 -13.86
CA THR A 163 10.23 -13.61 -15.04
C THR A 163 9.41 -12.38 -15.37
N GLU A 164 9.95 -11.54 -16.24
CA GLU A 164 9.20 -10.41 -16.80
C GLU A 164 8.27 -10.92 -17.91
N ILE A 165 7.02 -10.47 -17.89
CA ILE A 165 6.08 -10.72 -18.97
C ILE A 165 6.14 -9.53 -19.92
N SER A 166 6.57 -9.77 -21.15
CA SER A 166 6.73 -8.74 -22.18
C SER A 166 5.47 -8.55 -23.02
N LYS A 167 4.64 -9.59 -23.15
CA LYS A 167 3.43 -9.57 -23.96
C LYS A 167 2.36 -10.50 -23.39
N VAL A 168 1.11 -10.08 -23.53
CA VAL A 168 -0.08 -10.88 -23.19
C VAL A 168 -0.97 -11.01 -24.43
N GLU A 169 -1.31 -12.24 -24.81
CA GLU A 169 -2.21 -12.52 -25.92
C GLU A 169 -3.43 -13.31 -25.43
N PHE A 170 -4.62 -12.90 -25.86
CA PHE A 170 -5.88 -13.51 -25.47
C PHE A 170 -6.37 -14.43 -26.59
N PHE A 171 -6.68 -15.67 -26.23
CA PHE A 171 -7.32 -16.66 -27.10
C PHE A 171 -8.73 -16.97 -26.56
N ALA A 172 -9.49 -17.77 -27.31
CA ALA A 172 -10.88 -18.04 -26.98
C ALA A 172 -11.07 -18.72 -25.61
N ASP A 173 -10.13 -19.58 -25.20
CA ASP A 173 -10.20 -20.45 -24.01
C ASP A 173 -9.02 -20.29 -23.04
N HIS A 174 -8.00 -19.51 -23.42
CA HIS A 174 -6.80 -19.29 -22.61
C HIS A 174 -6.07 -17.99 -22.96
N ILE A 175 -5.06 -17.67 -22.17
CA ILE A 175 -4.19 -16.52 -22.28
C ILE A 175 -2.75 -17.02 -22.40
N HIS A 176 -2.00 -16.42 -23.31
CA HIS A 176 -0.55 -16.59 -23.39
C HIS A 176 0.16 -15.41 -22.74
N LEU A 177 1.00 -15.72 -21.75
CA LEU A 177 1.92 -14.79 -21.11
C LEU A 177 3.32 -15.08 -21.63
N HIS A 178 3.86 -14.17 -22.41
CA HIS A 178 5.17 -14.31 -23.02
C HIS A 178 6.23 -13.75 -22.08
N GLY A 179 7.11 -14.61 -21.58
CA GLY A 179 8.36 -14.21 -20.94
C GLY A 179 9.56 -14.46 -21.86
N ASP A 180 10.75 -14.09 -21.41
CA ASP A 180 11.97 -14.12 -22.25
C ASP A 180 12.31 -15.51 -22.79
N LEU A 181 12.05 -16.56 -22.00
CA LEU A 181 12.44 -17.94 -22.31
C LEU A 181 11.26 -18.87 -22.59
N SER A 182 10.02 -18.43 -22.35
CA SER A 182 8.87 -19.33 -22.43
C SER A 182 7.54 -18.60 -22.58
N VAL A 183 6.55 -19.34 -23.08
CA VAL A 183 5.14 -18.92 -23.08
C VAL A 183 4.39 -19.71 -22.02
N ILE A 184 3.80 -18.99 -21.08
CA ILE A 184 3.00 -19.54 -19.98
C ILE A 184 1.54 -19.45 -20.39
N ARG A 185 0.80 -20.55 -20.28
CA ARG A 185 -0.62 -20.62 -20.62
C ARG A 185 -1.48 -20.60 -19.37
N ALA A 186 -2.48 -19.73 -19.29
CA ALA A 186 -3.43 -19.69 -18.18
C ALA A 186 -4.85 -19.40 -18.65
N ARG A 187 -5.88 -19.85 -17.91
CA ARG A 187 -7.29 -19.53 -18.24
C ARG A 187 -7.67 -18.11 -17.84
N PHE A 188 -7.17 -17.65 -16.70
CA PHE A 188 -7.37 -16.31 -16.18
C PHE A 188 -6.06 -15.63 -15.84
N VAL A 189 -6.04 -14.30 -15.90
CA VAL A 189 -4.91 -13.48 -15.44
C VAL A 189 -5.36 -12.45 -14.41
N VAL A 190 -4.55 -12.31 -13.36
CA VAL A 190 -4.66 -11.25 -12.36
C VAL A 190 -3.51 -10.25 -12.60
N ASP A 191 -3.89 -9.03 -12.97
CA ASP A 191 -3.00 -7.88 -13.09
C ASP A 191 -2.81 -7.24 -11.69
N ALA A 192 -1.73 -7.65 -11.02
CA ALA A 192 -1.32 -7.15 -9.69
C ALA A 192 0.09 -6.52 -9.71
N CYS A 193 0.50 -5.99 -10.88
CA CYS A 193 1.87 -5.54 -11.13
C CYS A 193 2.18 -4.10 -10.64
N GLY A 194 1.26 -3.49 -9.87
CA GLY A 194 1.36 -2.08 -9.47
C GLY A 194 1.49 -1.17 -10.68
N ALA A 195 2.40 -0.20 -10.65
CA ALA A 195 2.58 0.78 -11.73
C ALA A 195 3.34 0.27 -12.97
N GLY A 196 3.98 -0.90 -12.91
CA GLY A 196 5.02 -1.28 -13.89
C GLY A 196 4.90 -2.67 -14.47
N GLY A 197 3.76 -3.03 -15.07
CA GLY A 197 3.60 -4.29 -15.78
C GLY A 197 3.02 -4.15 -17.19
N PRO A 198 2.74 -5.29 -17.85
CA PRO A 198 2.67 -5.39 -19.31
C PRO A 198 1.35 -4.91 -19.91
N PHE A 199 0.33 -4.70 -19.09
CA PHE A 199 -0.96 -4.28 -19.57
C PHE A 199 -0.98 -2.78 -19.81
N GLU A 200 -1.49 -2.39 -20.99
CA GLU A 200 -2.00 -1.05 -21.17
C GLU A 200 -3.01 -0.77 -20.05
N ARG A 201 -2.85 0.38 -19.40
CA ARG A 201 -3.80 0.87 -18.39
C ARG A 201 -5.03 1.39 -19.14
N SER A 202 -5.79 0.45 -19.66
CA SER A 202 -6.94 0.66 -20.54
C SER A 202 -8.17 1.21 -19.80
N LEU A 203 -8.19 1.14 -18.47
CA LEU A 203 -9.16 1.87 -17.67
C LEU A 203 -8.70 3.33 -17.59
N GLU A 204 -9.50 4.22 -18.16
CA GLU A 204 -9.30 5.66 -18.00
C GLU A 204 -9.12 5.99 -16.52
N GLY A 205 -8.08 6.78 -16.23
CA GLY A 205 -7.84 7.30 -14.89
C GLY A 205 -6.87 6.51 -14.04
N ILE A 206 -6.27 5.41 -14.51
CA ILE A 206 -5.12 4.78 -13.82
C ILE A 206 -3.80 5.36 -14.33
N TYR A 207 -2.96 5.85 -13.43
CA TYR A 207 -1.65 6.41 -13.74
C TYR A 207 -0.60 5.99 -12.71
N ALA A 208 0.67 6.11 -13.07
CA ALA A 208 1.78 5.93 -12.14
C ALA A 208 2.07 7.25 -11.43
N ARG A 209 2.37 7.20 -10.13
CA ARG A 209 2.70 8.39 -9.33
C ARG A 209 3.88 8.15 -8.43
N THR A 210 4.71 9.17 -8.22
CA THR A 210 5.81 9.11 -7.24
C THR A 210 5.29 9.12 -5.81
N VAL A 211 5.99 8.38 -4.96
CA VAL A 211 5.86 8.36 -3.50
C VAL A 211 7.25 8.64 -2.92
N PRO A 212 7.66 9.91 -2.85
CA PRO A 212 8.96 10.28 -2.30
C PRO A 212 8.97 10.12 -0.78
N PHE A 213 10.12 9.72 -0.25
CA PHE A 213 10.40 9.79 1.17
C PHE A 213 11.90 9.91 1.43
N SER A 214 12.22 10.39 2.62
CA SER A 214 13.60 10.52 3.10
C SER A 214 13.79 9.70 4.38
N ARG A 215 15.00 9.16 4.58
CA ARG A 215 15.41 8.56 5.85
C ARG A 215 16.31 9.52 6.59
N VAL A 216 15.91 9.81 7.82
CA VAL A 216 16.53 10.83 8.66
C VAL A 216 16.91 10.19 9.98
N TYR A 217 18.15 10.41 10.41
CA TYR A 217 18.59 10.12 11.76
C TYR A 217 18.18 11.26 12.69
N LEU A 218 17.75 10.91 13.91
CA LEU A 218 17.40 11.80 15.02
C LEU A 218 17.98 11.20 16.31
N ASP A 219 18.22 12.03 17.32
CA ASP A 219 18.62 11.54 18.65
C ASP A 219 17.55 10.65 19.29
N ARG A 220 16.27 10.93 18.99
CA ARG A 220 15.12 10.12 19.39
C ARG A 220 14.00 10.16 18.34
N ALA A 221 13.70 9.01 17.76
CA ALA A 221 12.53 8.81 16.91
C ALA A 221 11.22 8.75 17.74
N PRO A 222 10.06 9.07 17.14
CA PRO A 222 8.77 8.88 17.80
C PRO A 222 8.51 7.40 18.07
N GLU A 223 7.75 7.09 19.11
CA GLU A 223 7.44 5.69 19.50
C GLU A 223 6.40 5.02 18.59
N ARG A 224 5.69 5.81 17.78
CA ARG A 224 4.62 5.36 16.89
C ARG A 224 4.67 6.15 15.57
N PRO A 225 4.10 5.61 14.48
CA PRO A 225 3.92 6.39 13.27
C PRO A 225 3.04 7.62 13.50
N VAL A 226 3.32 8.69 12.77
CA VAL A 226 2.55 9.93 12.75
C VAL A 226 2.04 10.15 11.33
N ILE A 227 0.76 10.46 11.18
CA ILE A 227 0.18 10.98 9.93
C ILE A 227 -0.36 12.36 10.25
N SER A 228 0.21 13.38 9.61
CA SER A 228 -0.23 14.76 9.78
C SER A 228 -0.86 15.27 8.50
N TYR A 229 -2.19 15.46 8.58
CA TYR A 229 -2.95 16.06 7.50
C TYR A 229 -2.61 17.54 7.33
N PRO A 230 -2.52 18.37 8.40
CA PRO A 230 -2.09 19.76 8.28
C PRO A 230 -0.69 19.91 7.68
N ALA A 231 0.29 19.11 8.12
CA ALA A 231 1.66 19.18 7.62
C ALA A 231 1.88 18.42 6.29
N SER A 232 0.83 17.80 5.75
CA SER A 232 0.88 17.01 4.51
C SER A 232 2.05 16.02 4.47
N THR A 233 2.23 15.29 5.57
CA THR A 233 3.35 14.36 5.74
C THR A 233 2.99 13.18 6.64
N TYR A 234 3.86 12.19 6.62
CA TYR A 234 3.87 11.11 7.61
C TYR A 234 5.29 10.93 8.13
N VAL A 235 5.40 10.38 9.34
CA VAL A 235 6.66 9.96 9.94
C VAL A 235 6.51 8.53 10.43
N LEU A 236 7.43 7.67 10.03
CA LEU A 236 7.48 6.27 10.41
C LEU A 236 8.77 6.01 11.18
N PRO A 237 8.71 5.58 12.46
CA PRO A 237 9.91 5.12 13.15
C PRO A 237 10.38 3.79 12.57
N LEU A 238 11.63 3.74 12.11
CA LEU A 238 12.31 2.54 11.65
C LEU A 238 13.18 1.93 12.76
N SER A 239 13.66 2.76 13.68
CA SER A 239 14.36 2.37 14.90
C SER A 239 14.16 3.46 15.98
N LYS A 240 14.90 3.37 17.10
CA LYS A 240 14.91 4.40 18.15
C LYS A 240 15.49 5.75 17.69
N THR A 241 16.24 5.77 16.59
CA THR A 241 16.96 6.95 16.08
C THR A 241 16.81 7.16 14.58
N LEU A 242 16.15 6.26 13.86
CA LEU A 242 15.95 6.36 12.43
C LEU A 242 14.47 6.47 12.12
N ILE A 243 14.11 7.45 11.29
CA ILE A 243 12.76 7.63 10.78
C ILE A 243 12.75 7.61 9.25
N GLN A 244 11.57 7.32 8.71
CA GLN A 244 11.20 7.63 7.34
C GLN A 244 10.15 8.74 7.36
N ILE A 245 10.36 9.80 6.57
CA ILE A 245 9.45 10.95 6.44
C ILE A 245 8.99 11.11 5.00
N GLY A 246 7.70 11.39 4.80
CA GLY A 246 7.10 11.62 3.49
C GLY A 246 7.58 12.89 2.81
N GLY A 247 7.97 12.77 1.53
CA GLY A 247 8.34 13.90 0.68
C GLY A 247 7.13 14.67 0.14
N SER A 248 7.37 15.86 -0.41
CA SER A 248 6.28 16.73 -0.91
C SER A 248 5.98 16.55 -2.40
N GLU A 249 7.02 16.38 -3.22
CA GLU A 249 6.85 16.49 -4.66
C GLU A 249 6.36 15.18 -5.29
N ARG A 250 5.09 15.19 -5.69
CA ARG A 250 4.46 14.04 -6.36
C ARG A 250 4.25 14.33 -7.84
N HIS A 251 4.88 13.53 -8.70
CA HIS A 251 4.69 13.56 -10.14
C HIS A 251 3.81 12.41 -10.57
N SER A 252 2.99 12.64 -11.59
CA SER A 252 2.13 11.64 -12.20
C SER A 252 2.49 11.48 -13.67
N ALA A 253 2.44 10.26 -14.18
CA ALA A 253 2.65 9.95 -15.59
C ALA A 253 1.84 8.71 -15.98
N SER A 254 1.60 8.53 -17.28
CA SER A 254 0.93 7.32 -17.80
C SER A 254 1.72 6.04 -17.57
N SER A 255 3.04 6.15 -17.38
CA SER A 255 3.94 5.02 -17.09
C SER A 255 5.11 5.45 -16.21
N LEU A 256 5.80 4.47 -15.63
CA LEU A 256 7.01 4.70 -14.80
C LEU A 256 8.13 5.44 -15.54
N ASN A 257 8.20 5.35 -16.87
CA ASN A 257 9.25 6.00 -17.66
C ASN A 257 9.15 7.53 -17.64
N GLY A 258 7.97 8.08 -17.36
CA GLY A 258 7.76 9.53 -17.27
C GLY A 258 7.97 10.12 -15.87
N LEU A 259 8.42 9.32 -14.89
CA LEU A 259 8.56 9.76 -13.50
C LEU A 259 10.03 9.98 -13.12
N PRO A 260 10.32 10.96 -12.24
CA PRO A 260 11.67 11.15 -11.74
C PRO A 260 12.13 9.97 -10.89
N ARG A 261 13.45 9.78 -10.84
CA ARG A 261 14.11 8.68 -10.11
C ARG A 261 14.81 9.10 -8.83
N THR A 262 14.93 10.40 -8.60
CA THR A 262 15.64 10.98 -7.45
C THR A 262 14.74 11.96 -6.73
N GLY A 263 14.80 11.96 -5.39
CA GLY A 263 14.07 12.91 -4.56
C GLY A 263 14.71 14.29 -4.67
N GLN A 264 13.91 15.33 -4.45
CA GLN A 264 14.36 16.73 -4.47
C GLN A 264 14.05 17.48 -3.16
N ASP A 265 13.60 16.77 -2.12
CA ASP A 265 13.28 17.43 -0.84
C ASP A 265 14.58 17.99 -0.22
N SER A 266 14.57 19.28 0.14
CA SER A 266 15.71 19.90 0.84
C SER A 266 15.70 19.55 2.33
N GLU A 267 16.87 19.59 2.99
CA GLU A 267 16.93 19.41 4.44
C GLU A 267 16.05 20.43 5.20
N THR A 268 16.01 21.67 4.73
CA THR A 268 15.16 22.73 5.29
C THR A 268 13.69 22.34 5.24
N LEU A 269 13.22 21.81 4.10
CA LEU A 269 11.84 21.33 3.95
C LEU A 269 11.53 20.17 4.90
N LEU A 270 12.45 19.20 5.01
CA LEU A 270 12.27 18.05 5.89
C LEU A 270 12.23 18.44 7.37
N ARG A 271 13.08 19.38 7.80
CA ARG A 271 13.07 19.93 9.16
C ARG A 271 11.76 20.65 9.44
N GLN A 272 11.32 21.53 8.55
CA GLN A 272 10.04 22.23 8.69
C GLN A 272 8.88 21.24 8.89
N LYS A 273 8.81 20.18 8.07
CA LYS A 273 7.78 19.15 8.23
C LYS A 273 7.85 18.42 9.57
N LEU A 274 9.04 18.14 10.08
CA LEU A 274 9.19 17.50 11.40
C LEU A 274 8.74 18.45 12.51
N ASP A 275 9.11 19.72 12.42
CA ASP A 275 8.69 20.75 13.38
C ASP A 275 7.15 20.91 13.35
N ASP A 276 6.53 20.89 12.17
CA ASP A 276 5.06 20.96 11.99
C ASP A 276 4.34 19.74 12.60
N THR A 277 5.01 18.58 12.67
CA THR A 277 4.49 17.38 13.37
C THR A 277 4.74 17.42 14.88
N GLY A 278 5.55 18.37 15.37
CA GLY A 278 6.03 18.44 16.75
C GLY A 278 7.02 17.35 17.11
N ILE A 279 7.74 16.80 16.13
CA ILE A 279 8.81 15.83 16.36
C ILE A 279 10.11 16.59 16.61
N ASP A 280 10.82 16.19 17.65
CA ASP A 280 12.12 16.76 18.01
C ASP A 280 13.17 16.50 16.92
N THR A 281 13.75 17.57 16.40
CA THR A 281 14.74 17.53 15.31
C THR A 281 16.19 17.54 15.79
N ARG A 282 16.44 17.36 17.10
CA ARG A 282 17.79 17.17 17.64
C ARG A 282 18.48 15.96 17.00
N GLY A 283 19.76 16.16 16.66
CA GLY A 283 20.57 15.15 15.97
C GLY A 283 20.21 14.95 14.50
N PHE A 284 19.33 15.76 13.90
CA PHE A 284 18.91 15.58 12.50
C PHE A 284 20.09 15.43 11.55
N GLN A 285 20.07 14.33 10.80
CA GLN A 285 20.95 14.07 9.67
C GLN A 285 20.17 13.36 8.56
N LEU A 286 20.15 13.94 7.36
CA LEU A 286 19.60 13.29 6.18
C LEU A 286 20.53 12.17 5.72
N LEU A 287 20.04 10.93 5.70
CA LEU A 287 20.84 9.75 5.33
C LEU A 287 20.53 9.23 3.94
N GLN A 288 19.28 9.31 3.52
CA GLN A 288 18.84 8.75 2.24
C GLN A 288 17.62 9.48 1.71
N GLN A 289 17.55 9.65 0.40
CA GLN A 289 16.34 10.04 -0.32
C GLN A 289 15.97 8.95 -1.31
N VAL A 290 14.69 8.60 -1.33
CA VAL A 290 14.16 7.56 -2.20
C VAL A 290 12.91 8.09 -2.89
N VAL A 291 12.82 7.85 -4.19
CA VAL A 291 11.56 7.98 -4.93
C VAL A 291 11.08 6.58 -5.26
N SER A 292 9.96 6.21 -4.64
CA SER A 292 9.20 5.03 -5.04
C SER A 292 8.06 5.45 -5.96
N TRP A 293 7.35 4.49 -6.52
CA TRP A 293 6.18 4.72 -7.35
C TRP A 293 5.08 3.75 -7.02
N ASP A 294 3.85 4.22 -7.19
CA ASP A 294 2.65 3.43 -7.01
C ASP A 294 1.64 3.73 -8.13
N SER A 295 0.62 2.89 -8.26
CA SER A 295 -0.51 3.11 -9.15
C SER A 295 -1.60 3.90 -8.44
N TRP A 296 -2.18 4.87 -9.14
CA TRP A 296 -3.19 5.78 -8.62
C TRP A 296 -4.36 5.86 -9.57
N THR A 297 -5.55 6.03 -9.01
CA THR A 297 -6.75 6.46 -9.73
C THR A 297 -7.00 7.95 -9.49
N ARG A 298 -7.94 8.54 -10.25
CA ARG A 298 -8.35 9.94 -10.04
C ARG A 298 -9.03 10.19 -8.69
N ASP A 299 -9.70 9.19 -8.14
CA ASP A 299 -10.42 9.25 -6.86
C ASP A 299 -9.62 8.68 -5.68
N GLY A 300 -8.36 8.28 -5.90
CA GLY A 300 -7.48 7.67 -4.90
C GLY A 300 -7.87 6.26 -4.46
N ARG A 301 -8.93 5.66 -5.03
CA ARG A 301 -9.43 4.33 -4.65
C ARG A 301 -8.77 3.19 -5.44
N PRO A 302 -8.62 1.99 -4.84
CA PRO A 302 -8.14 0.83 -5.57
C PRO A 302 -9.16 0.41 -6.63
N VAL A 303 -8.66 -0.07 -7.78
CA VAL A 303 -9.50 -0.73 -8.78
C VAL A 303 -9.46 -2.22 -8.51
N ILE A 304 -10.64 -2.79 -8.23
CA ILE A 304 -10.87 -4.23 -8.15
C ILE A 304 -12.01 -4.53 -9.12
N TRP A 305 -11.68 -5.09 -10.29
CA TRP A 305 -12.67 -5.36 -11.33
C TRP A 305 -12.32 -6.61 -12.14
N SER A 306 -13.34 -7.19 -12.78
CA SER A 306 -13.21 -8.34 -13.69
C SER A 306 -13.78 -8.04 -15.08
N THR A 307 -13.00 -8.24 -16.14
CA THR A 307 -13.47 -8.24 -17.54
C THR A 307 -13.15 -9.57 -18.21
N GLY A 308 -14.17 -10.41 -18.44
CA GLY A 308 -14.00 -11.72 -19.09
C GLY A 308 -12.94 -12.58 -18.39
N TYR A 309 -11.76 -12.71 -19.00
CA TYR A 309 -10.62 -13.49 -18.48
C TYR A 309 -9.61 -12.70 -17.63
N ARG A 310 -9.83 -11.41 -17.37
CA ARG A 310 -8.91 -10.52 -16.66
C ARG A 310 -9.50 -10.04 -15.33
N PHE A 311 -8.68 -10.10 -14.27
CA PHE A 311 -8.91 -9.38 -13.02
C PHE A 311 -7.82 -8.33 -12.86
N GLN A 312 -8.19 -7.11 -12.51
CA GLN A 312 -7.22 -6.06 -12.19
C GLN A 312 -7.34 -5.70 -10.72
N SER A 313 -6.21 -5.72 -10.01
CA SER A 313 -6.11 -5.29 -8.63
C SER A 313 -4.99 -4.25 -8.52
N ILE A 314 -5.38 -2.99 -8.37
CA ILE A 314 -4.47 -1.92 -8.00
C ILE A 314 -4.70 -1.63 -6.53
N ALA A 315 -3.68 -1.78 -5.69
CA ALA A 315 -3.70 -1.21 -4.36
C ALA A 315 -3.18 0.22 -4.47
N THR A 316 -4.04 1.22 -4.23
CA THR A 316 -3.59 2.59 -4.03
C THR A 316 -3.16 2.73 -2.57
N ALA A 317 -1.92 3.19 -2.32
CA ALA A 317 -1.52 3.68 -1.01
C ALA A 317 -1.37 5.19 -1.05
N GLY A 318 -2.46 5.92 -0.80
CA GLY A 318 -2.34 7.33 -0.45
C GLY A 318 -3.61 8.14 -0.67
N ASP A 319 -3.81 9.09 0.24
CA ASP A 319 -4.90 10.06 0.19
C ASP A 319 -4.61 11.12 -0.88
N ASP A 320 -5.53 11.32 -1.83
CA ASP A 320 -5.44 12.40 -2.83
C ASP A 320 -5.85 13.77 -2.24
N ARG A 321 -6.29 13.80 -0.98
CA ARG A 321 -6.83 15.00 -0.31
C ARG A 321 -5.77 15.90 0.35
N PHE A 322 -4.50 15.79 -0.05
CA PHE A 322 -3.47 16.78 0.28
C PHE A 322 -3.51 18.04 -0.60
N ARG A 323 -4.64 18.31 -1.27
CA ARG A 323 -4.93 19.60 -1.89
C ARG A 323 -5.88 20.35 -0.98
N VAL A 324 -5.35 21.41 -0.36
CA VAL A 324 -6.14 22.52 0.20
C VAL A 324 -7.10 23.03 -0.86
#